data_AF-A0A0C2DBV9-F1
#
_entry.id   AF-A0A0C2DBV9-F1
#
_cell.length_a   1.000
_cell.length_b   1.000
_cell.length_c   1.000
_cell.angle_alpha   90.00
_cell.angle_beta   90.00
_cell.angle_gamma   90.00
#
_symmetry.space_group_name_H-M   'P 1'
#
loop_
_entity.id
_entity.type
_entity.pdbx_description
1 polymer ?
#
loop_
_entity_poly.entity_id
_entity_poly.type
_entity_poly.pdbx_seq_one_letter_code
_entity_poly.pdbx_strand_id
1 'polypeptide(L)'
;MLLGACTDDGTADGDTDTNGDGDTDTDTDGDSTVTISEDISEDTTWTADKTYVLAADTLVFVNGATLTIEPGTLIRGSAGSALVIEKDARIVAEGTADAPIVFTSFDDENPAAGDWGGLVLLGEATTNLQGGVGMAEGFPIPPTYGGTNPAHDCGSLRYVRVEYAGFAISEGNELNGITFYACGTATKVSYVQSHMGLDDGIEMFGGAFDLDHIVVTGAADDSIDMDQGFAGTAQHMLIHQSGSTGDNCFEVSNQSSDFDATPKTSPTICNTTCIGSGAGGGKSKGITIKEGTHGSWYANIFTNTTNEATNLADEATFVEADGGNVDIANNIFFGILGGDQHVSGADSLDSAGWTAWVQDPARANLDADPGLGSIAWGSPNVVPSGDVSGDGTGCGGTSYVGAVDPSGDDWTAAAWINY
;
A
#
# COMPACT_ATOMS: atom_id res chain seq x y z
N MET A 1 48.30 46.58 33.13
CA MET A 1 48.73 46.32 34.52
C MET A 1 49.45 44.99 34.49
N LEU A 2 50.76 45.00 34.81
CA LEU A 2 51.74 43.89 35.00
C LEU A 2 51.57 42.61 34.15
N LEU A 3 52.46 42.31 33.18
CA LEU A 3 53.83 41.72 33.33
C LEU A 3 53.78 40.30 33.95
N GLY A 4 54.41 39.25 33.40
CA GLY A 4 55.48 39.22 32.41
C GLY A 4 55.81 37.83 31.86
N ALA A 5 56.73 37.86 30.89
CA ALA A 5 57.31 36.77 30.12
C ALA A 5 58.48 36.06 30.84
N CYS A 6 58.91 34.90 30.29
CA CYS A 6 60.26 34.33 30.12
C CYS A 6 60.10 33.04 29.27
N THR A 7 60.39 33.00 27.96
CA THR A 7 61.67 32.72 27.23
C THR A 7 62.22 31.28 27.34
N ASP A 8 62.07 30.54 26.23
CA ASP A 8 63.10 29.99 25.31
C ASP A 8 64.26 29.11 25.82
N ASP A 9 64.25 27.83 25.39
CA ASP A 9 65.45 27.04 25.11
C ASP A 9 65.13 25.97 24.04
N GLY A 10 65.59 26.18 22.81
CA GLY A 10 65.48 25.19 21.73
C GLY A 10 66.45 24.02 21.87
N THR A 11 66.07 22.89 21.26
CA THR A 11 67.01 22.00 20.56
C THR A 11 66.26 21.27 19.47
N ALA A 12 66.74 21.44 18.24
CA ALA A 12 66.40 20.60 17.11
C ALA A 12 67.09 19.24 17.27
N ASP A 13 66.37 18.16 16.99
CA ASP A 13 66.97 16.98 16.38
C ASP A 13 66.02 16.49 15.28
N GLY A 14 66.58 16.34 14.09
CA GLY A 14 65.85 15.85 12.93
C GLY A 14 65.93 14.33 12.90
N ASP A 15 64.80 13.68 12.64
CA ASP A 15 64.84 12.41 11.94
C ASP A 15 63.64 12.31 10.99
N THR A 16 63.98 11.98 9.75
CA THR A 16 63.07 11.69 8.66
C THR A 16 62.82 10.19 8.66
N ASP A 17 61.59 9.74 8.84
CA ASP A 17 61.20 8.49 8.21
C ASP A 17 59.70 8.41 7.90
N THR A 18 59.46 8.05 6.65
CA THR A 18 58.18 7.72 6.03
C THR A 18 57.81 6.28 6.33
N ASN A 19 56.59 6.04 6.80
CA ASN A 19 55.71 4.88 6.56
C ASN A 19 54.57 5.00 7.59
N GLY A 20 53.30 4.99 7.23
CA GLY A 20 52.70 3.94 6.43
C GLY A 20 52.35 2.77 7.34
N ASP A 21 51.43 3.01 8.28
CA ASP A 21 50.73 2.00 9.06
C ASP A 21 49.36 2.65 9.35
N GLY A 22 48.28 2.31 8.65
CA GLY A 22 47.80 0.94 8.56
C GLY A 22 47.05 0.57 9.84
N ASP A 23 46.28 1.52 10.41
CA ASP A 23 45.35 1.21 11.49
C ASP A 23 44.20 0.39 10.90
N THR A 24 44.43 -0.92 10.91
CA THR A 24 43.43 -1.94 10.65
C THR A 24 42.45 -1.91 11.82
N ASP A 25 41.41 -1.09 11.70
CA ASP A 25 40.20 -1.29 12.47
C ASP A 25 39.48 -2.51 11.88
N THR A 26 39.86 -3.68 12.38
CA THR A 26 39.08 -4.89 12.23
C THR A 26 37.92 -4.81 13.21
N ASP A 27 36.86 -4.12 12.79
CA ASP A 27 35.55 -4.31 13.40
C ASP A 27 34.89 -5.52 12.75
N THR A 28 34.93 -6.64 13.47
CA THR A 28 34.10 -7.81 13.18
C THR A 28 32.85 -7.74 14.03
N ASP A 29 31.79 -7.17 13.48
CA ASP A 29 30.41 -7.53 13.82
C ASP A 29 29.51 -7.47 12.57
N GLY A 30 29.48 -8.58 11.84
CA GLY A 30 28.25 -9.33 11.62
C GLY A 30 27.09 -8.82 10.74
N ASP A 31 27.07 -7.60 10.21
CA ASP A 31 26.07 -7.20 9.19
C ASP A 31 26.74 -6.45 8.03
N SER A 32 26.68 -7.04 6.83
CA SER A 32 27.31 -6.44 5.66
C SER A 32 26.35 -5.49 4.96
N THR A 33 26.42 -4.21 5.31
CA THR A 33 25.60 -3.17 4.66
C THR A 33 26.04 -2.94 3.21
N VAL A 34 25.10 -2.93 2.27
CA VAL A 34 25.30 -2.59 0.85
C VAL A 34 24.48 -1.36 0.49
N THR A 35 25.16 -0.26 0.18
CA THR A 35 24.49 0.94 -0.34
C THR A 35 24.23 0.79 -1.84
N ILE A 36 22.99 1.03 -2.24
CA ILE A 36 22.51 1.04 -3.62
C ILE A 36 22.29 2.49 -4.03
N SER A 37 23.14 2.99 -4.91
CA SER A 37 23.13 4.38 -5.39
C SER A 37 23.08 4.49 -6.91
N GLU A 38 22.94 3.37 -7.61
CA GLU A 38 22.90 3.28 -9.07
C GLU A 38 21.80 2.31 -9.50
N ASP A 39 21.34 2.47 -10.74
CA ASP A 39 20.37 1.59 -11.36
C ASP A 39 20.88 0.15 -11.49
N ILE A 40 19.96 -0.80 -11.40
CA ILE A 40 20.22 -2.22 -11.57
C ILE A 40 19.88 -2.59 -13.01
N SER A 41 20.89 -2.86 -13.83
CA SER A 41 20.74 -3.17 -15.27
C SER A 41 21.10 -4.61 -15.63
N GLU A 42 21.45 -5.43 -14.64
CA GLU A 42 21.72 -6.86 -14.79
C GLU A 42 21.00 -7.62 -13.68
N ASP A 43 20.64 -8.88 -13.96
CA ASP A 43 20.01 -9.77 -12.97
C ASP A 43 20.81 -9.77 -11.67
N THR A 44 20.14 -9.41 -10.58
CA THR A 44 20.76 -9.19 -9.28
C THR A 44 20.00 -9.95 -8.20
N THR A 45 20.72 -10.49 -7.21
CA THR A 45 20.13 -11.12 -6.05
C THR A 45 20.53 -10.38 -4.78
N TRP A 46 19.54 -9.97 -4.00
CA TRP A 46 19.71 -9.45 -2.66
C TRP A 46 19.50 -10.57 -1.63
N THR A 47 20.47 -10.73 -0.74
CA THR A 47 20.61 -11.89 0.15
C THR A 47 20.45 -11.49 1.61
N ALA A 48 19.90 -12.37 2.44
CA ALA A 48 19.55 -12.04 3.83
C ALA A 48 20.74 -11.90 4.80
N ASP A 49 21.97 -12.18 4.35
CA ASP A 49 23.22 -11.93 5.09
C ASP A 49 23.68 -10.46 5.01
N LYS A 50 22.89 -9.61 4.35
CA LYS A 50 23.18 -8.20 4.12
C LYS A 50 21.96 -7.33 4.42
N THR A 51 22.22 -6.14 4.94
CA THR A 51 21.27 -5.03 4.87
C THR A 51 21.51 -4.21 3.60
N TYR A 52 20.47 -3.97 2.81
CA TYR A 52 20.54 -3.10 1.63
C TYR A 52 20.05 -1.71 1.97
N VAL A 53 20.76 -0.67 1.56
CA VAL A 53 20.37 0.73 1.82
C VAL A 53 20.20 1.45 0.50
N LEU A 54 19.00 1.92 0.19
CA LEU A 54 18.76 2.84 -0.92
C LEU A 54 19.32 4.21 -0.52
N ALA A 55 20.27 4.72 -1.30
CA ALA A 55 20.96 5.97 -0.98
C ALA A 55 20.00 7.17 -0.99
N ALA A 56 20.27 8.17 -0.14
CA ALA A 56 19.48 9.39 -0.10
C ALA A 56 19.42 10.09 -1.47
N ASP A 57 18.30 10.75 -1.75
CA ASP A 57 18.02 11.46 -3.00
C ASP A 57 18.22 10.60 -4.26
N THR A 58 18.08 9.27 -4.14
CA THR A 58 18.31 8.32 -5.23
C THR A 58 17.08 7.46 -5.50
N LEU A 59 16.49 7.66 -6.67
CA LEU A 59 15.54 6.73 -7.26
C LEU A 59 16.34 5.60 -7.91
N VAL A 60 16.22 4.38 -7.38
CA VAL A 60 16.91 3.20 -7.91
C VAL A 60 16.00 2.50 -8.90
N PHE A 61 16.37 2.52 -10.18
CA PHE A 61 15.60 1.82 -11.21
C PHE A 61 16.19 0.44 -11.51
N VAL A 62 15.35 -0.57 -11.53
CA VAL A 62 15.67 -1.88 -12.11
C VAL A 62 15.22 -1.86 -13.57
N ASN A 63 16.17 -1.99 -14.49
CA ASN A 63 15.96 -1.82 -15.94
C ASN A 63 16.40 -3.08 -16.70
N GLY A 64 15.52 -3.67 -17.50
CA GLY A 64 15.85 -4.81 -18.36
C GLY A 64 16.36 -6.07 -17.60
N ALA A 65 16.09 -6.16 -16.31
CA ALA A 65 16.68 -7.13 -15.40
C ALA A 65 15.66 -7.73 -14.41
N THR A 66 16.03 -8.84 -13.77
CA THR A 66 15.30 -9.39 -12.62
C THR A 66 16.02 -9.06 -11.32
N LEU A 67 15.34 -8.37 -10.41
CA LEU A 67 15.77 -8.25 -9.01
C LEU A 67 15.14 -9.38 -8.19
N THR A 68 15.96 -10.31 -7.71
CA THR A 68 15.53 -11.38 -6.80
C THR A 68 15.91 -11.01 -5.37
N ILE A 69 15.01 -11.16 -4.41
CA ILE A 69 15.25 -10.85 -3.00
C ILE A 69 14.94 -12.09 -2.17
N GLU A 70 15.93 -12.55 -1.39
CA GLU A 70 15.81 -13.74 -0.55
C GLU A 70 14.94 -13.47 0.70
N PRO A 71 14.24 -14.49 1.23
CA PRO A 71 13.49 -14.37 2.49
C PRO A 71 14.34 -13.80 3.63
N GLY A 72 13.76 -12.89 4.42
CA GLY A 72 14.43 -12.28 5.57
C GLY A 72 15.39 -11.13 5.22
N THR A 73 15.49 -10.74 3.95
CA THR A 73 16.31 -9.58 3.55
C THR A 73 15.71 -8.29 4.09
N LEU A 74 16.59 -7.43 4.64
CA LEU A 74 16.25 -6.09 5.11
C LEU A 74 16.73 -5.04 4.10
N ILE A 75 15.83 -4.15 3.71
CA ILE A 75 16.07 -3.04 2.80
C ILE A 75 15.65 -1.75 3.51
N ARG A 76 16.55 -0.77 3.58
CA ARG A 76 16.34 0.52 4.22
C ARG A 76 16.32 1.64 3.18
N GLY A 77 15.23 2.39 3.13
CA GLY A 77 15.09 3.58 2.29
C GLY A 77 15.56 4.82 3.02
N SER A 78 16.47 5.58 2.42
CA SER A 78 16.84 6.92 2.90
C SER A 78 15.86 7.98 2.37
N ALA A 79 15.88 9.17 2.96
CA ALA A 79 15.14 10.34 2.46
C ALA A 79 15.35 10.57 0.95
N GLY A 80 14.26 10.78 0.22
CA GLY A 80 14.28 10.98 -1.24
C GLY A 80 14.63 9.74 -2.07
N SER A 81 14.74 8.55 -1.45
CA SER A 81 15.01 7.30 -2.17
C SER A 81 13.73 6.53 -2.52
N ALA A 82 13.73 5.77 -3.60
CA ALA A 82 12.65 4.83 -3.93
C ALA A 82 13.21 3.65 -4.72
N LEU A 83 12.50 2.52 -4.74
CA LEU A 83 12.80 1.39 -5.62
C LEU A 83 11.76 1.30 -6.72
N VAL A 84 12.20 1.41 -7.98
CA VAL A 84 11.33 1.42 -9.16
C VAL A 84 11.68 0.23 -10.05
N ILE A 85 10.70 -0.63 -10.31
CA ILE A 85 10.82 -1.75 -11.24
C ILE A 85 10.24 -1.31 -12.58
N GLU A 86 11.10 -1.13 -13.58
CA GLU A 86 10.68 -0.67 -14.91
C GLU A 86 9.94 -1.76 -15.69
N LYS A 87 9.20 -1.32 -16.71
CA LYS A 87 8.32 -2.19 -17.52
C LYS A 87 9.04 -3.29 -18.30
N ASP A 88 10.34 -3.20 -18.47
CA ASP A 88 11.20 -4.23 -19.08
C ASP A 88 11.97 -5.07 -18.03
N ALA A 89 11.71 -4.82 -16.74
CA ALA A 89 12.27 -5.51 -15.60
C ALA A 89 11.18 -6.26 -14.82
N ARG A 90 11.58 -6.99 -13.77
CA ARG A 90 10.65 -7.61 -12.81
C ARG A 90 11.32 -7.81 -11.44
N ILE A 91 10.49 -7.91 -10.40
CA ILE A 91 10.93 -8.25 -9.04
C ILE A 91 10.49 -9.67 -8.64
N VAL A 92 11.32 -10.40 -7.90
CA VAL A 92 10.95 -11.67 -7.27
C VAL A 92 11.31 -11.58 -5.79
N ALA A 93 10.34 -11.15 -4.98
CA ALA A 93 10.48 -10.99 -3.52
C ALA A 93 9.56 -12.01 -2.83
N GLU A 94 10.10 -13.20 -2.56
CA GLU A 94 9.34 -14.34 -2.04
C GLU A 94 9.83 -14.68 -0.63
N GLY A 95 9.40 -13.89 0.35
CA GLY A 95 9.62 -14.14 1.77
C GLY A 95 8.82 -15.31 2.32
N THR A 96 8.86 -15.47 3.64
CA THR A 96 8.04 -16.46 4.37
C THR A 96 7.43 -15.82 5.62
N ALA A 97 6.40 -16.46 6.20
CA ALA A 97 5.79 -15.97 7.43
C ALA A 97 6.78 -15.76 8.59
N ASP A 98 7.83 -16.60 8.67
CA ASP A 98 8.86 -16.52 9.70
C ASP A 98 10.06 -15.64 9.31
N ALA A 99 10.17 -15.28 8.03
CA ALA A 99 11.25 -14.46 7.48
C ALA A 99 10.70 -13.58 6.34
N PRO A 100 9.90 -12.55 6.68
CA PRO A 100 9.39 -11.61 5.69
C PRO A 100 10.54 -10.79 5.10
N ILE A 101 10.37 -10.33 3.86
CA ILE A 101 11.24 -9.31 3.27
C ILE A 101 10.71 -7.96 3.74
N VAL A 102 11.61 -7.09 4.21
CA VAL A 102 11.22 -5.83 4.85
C VAL A 102 11.88 -4.66 4.13
N PHE A 103 11.06 -3.80 3.54
CA PHE A 103 11.45 -2.46 3.09
C PHE A 103 10.98 -1.47 4.15
N THR A 104 11.88 -0.70 4.74
CA THR A 104 11.57 0.19 5.87
C THR A 104 12.45 1.44 5.87
N SER A 105 12.22 2.33 6.84
CA SER A 105 13.01 3.56 7.00
C SER A 105 14.49 3.28 7.27
N PHE A 106 15.35 4.20 6.87
CA PHE A 106 16.75 4.25 7.31
C PHE A 106 16.90 4.73 8.77
N ASP A 107 15.93 5.48 9.31
CA ASP A 107 15.90 5.88 10.73
C ASP A 107 15.30 4.75 11.57
N ASP A 108 16.15 3.90 12.13
CA ASP A 108 15.74 2.78 12.98
C ASP A 108 15.21 3.24 14.34
N GLU A 109 15.66 4.40 14.82
CA GLU A 109 15.30 4.90 16.14
C GLU A 109 13.92 5.55 16.16
N ASN A 110 13.55 6.29 15.12
CA ASN A 110 12.30 7.04 15.03
C ASN A 110 11.71 7.00 13.61
N PRO A 111 11.37 5.82 13.09
CA PRO A 111 10.79 5.71 11.75
C PRO A 111 9.48 6.50 11.68
N ALA A 112 9.29 7.24 10.59
CA ALA A 112 8.15 8.10 10.36
C ALA A 112 7.62 7.96 8.93
N ALA A 113 6.32 8.19 8.78
CA ALA A 113 5.66 8.25 7.49
C ALA A 113 6.40 9.22 6.55
N GLY A 114 6.71 8.77 5.35
CA GLY A 114 7.39 9.57 4.33
C GLY A 114 8.90 9.65 4.51
N ASP A 115 9.53 8.75 5.27
CA ASP A 115 10.99 8.68 5.41
C ASP A 115 11.69 8.28 4.10
N TRP A 116 10.99 7.58 3.21
CA TRP A 116 11.44 7.23 1.87
C TRP A 116 10.25 7.10 0.92
N GLY A 117 10.51 6.99 -0.38
CA GLY A 117 9.50 7.06 -1.44
C GLY A 117 8.54 5.87 -1.46
N GLY A 118 9.05 4.65 -1.39
CA GLY A 118 8.23 3.43 -1.50
C GLY A 118 8.67 2.51 -2.64
N LEU A 119 7.83 1.51 -2.92
CA LEU A 119 8.06 0.51 -3.95
C LEU A 119 7.13 0.74 -5.14
N VAL A 120 7.69 0.93 -6.33
CA VAL A 120 6.94 1.20 -7.56
C VAL A 120 7.18 0.10 -8.59
N LEU A 121 6.11 -0.44 -9.17
CA LEU A 121 6.18 -1.45 -10.23
C LEU A 121 5.47 -0.91 -11.47
N LEU A 122 6.20 -0.80 -12.58
CA LEU A 122 5.70 -0.33 -13.86
C LEU A 122 5.45 -1.53 -14.78
N GLY A 123 4.29 -1.55 -15.42
CA GLY A 123 3.87 -2.62 -16.31
C GLY A 123 3.37 -2.11 -17.66
N GLU A 124 3.07 -3.06 -18.54
CA GLU A 124 2.56 -2.80 -19.90
C GLU A 124 1.12 -3.30 -20.12
N ALA A 125 0.39 -3.55 -19.03
CA ALA A 125 -1.03 -3.91 -19.11
C ALA A 125 -1.89 -2.71 -19.52
N THR A 126 -3.18 -2.98 -19.72
CA THR A 126 -4.11 -1.97 -20.21
C THR A 126 -4.44 -0.95 -19.13
N THR A 127 -4.49 0.32 -19.53
CA THR A 127 -5.09 1.43 -18.78
C THR A 127 -6.22 2.03 -19.62
N ASN A 128 -7.03 2.89 -19.01
CA ASN A 128 -8.07 3.65 -19.71
C ASN A 128 -7.62 5.08 -20.11
N LEU A 129 -6.32 5.37 -19.97
CA LEU A 129 -5.73 6.63 -20.37
C LEU A 129 -5.79 6.83 -21.89
N GLN A 130 -5.83 8.09 -22.33
CA GLN A 130 -5.79 8.41 -23.75
C GLN A 130 -4.51 7.86 -24.39
N GLY A 131 -4.67 6.92 -25.33
CA GLY A 131 -3.55 6.26 -26.01
C GLY A 131 -2.97 5.04 -25.27
N GLY A 132 -3.51 4.70 -24.09
CA GLY A 132 -3.17 3.49 -23.32
C GLY A 132 -1.78 3.51 -22.66
N VAL A 133 -1.11 4.67 -22.63
CA VAL A 133 0.22 4.85 -22.02
C VAL A 133 0.19 6.12 -21.18
N GLY A 134 0.57 6.00 -19.91
CA GLY A 134 0.64 7.09 -18.94
C GLY A 134 2.07 7.50 -18.60
N MET A 135 2.19 8.55 -17.78
CA MET A 135 3.42 9.01 -17.15
C MET A 135 3.23 8.86 -15.64
N ALA A 136 4.09 8.11 -14.96
CA ALA A 136 3.95 7.87 -13.52
C ALA A 136 4.11 9.17 -12.74
N GLU A 137 3.22 9.43 -11.79
CA GLU A 137 3.27 10.66 -11.00
C GLU A 137 4.24 10.56 -9.82
N GLY A 138 4.49 11.68 -9.14
CA GLY A 138 5.51 11.75 -8.09
C GLY A 138 6.95 11.90 -8.59
N PHE A 139 7.24 11.61 -9.88
CA PHE A 139 8.60 11.61 -10.41
C PHE A 139 9.04 12.96 -11.03
N PRO A 140 10.29 13.43 -10.79
CA PRO A 140 10.85 14.59 -11.48
C PRO A 140 11.01 14.37 -12.99
N ILE A 141 11.31 13.12 -13.37
CA ILE A 141 11.32 12.63 -14.75
C ILE A 141 10.43 11.38 -14.76
N PRO A 142 9.13 11.53 -15.08
CA PRO A 142 8.17 10.42 -15.09
C PRO A 142 8.56 9.28 -16.03
N PRO A 143 8.71 8.04 -15.53
CA PRO A 143 8.74 6.86 -16.38
C PRO A 143 7.36 6.60 -16.98
N THR A 144 7.33 5.92 -18.12
CA THR A 144 6.07 5.55 -18.81
C THR A 144 5.56 4.20 -18.32
N TYR A 145 4.25 4.04 -18.23
CA TYR A 145 3.59 2.76 -17.98
C TYR A 145 2.38 2.57 -18.89
N GLY A 146 1.80 1.38 -18.87
CA GLY A 146 0.65 1.03 -19.69
C GLY A 146 1.05 0.54 -21.07
N GLY A 147 0.14 -0.18 -21.71
CA GLY A 147 0.37 -0.72 -23.03
C GLY A 147 -0.74 -1.67 -23.48
N THR A 148 -0.34 -2.72 -24.18
CA THR A 148 -1.26 -3.66 -24.83
C THR A 148 -1.06 -5.10 -24.37
N ASN A 149 -0.29 -5.32 -23.31
CA ASN A 149 0.01 -6.63 -22.77
C ASN A 149 -0.77 -6.88 -21.45
N PRO A 150 -2.05 -7.30 -21.50
CA PRO A 150 -2.87 -7.52 -20.29
C PRO A 150 -2.32 -8.62 -19.36
N ALA A 151 -1.36 -9.42 -19.82
CA ALA A 151 -0.67 -10.44 -19.03
C ALA A 151 0.78 -10.06 -18.72
N HIS A 152 1.11 -8.76 -18.73
CA HIS A 152 2.43 -8.29 -18.31
C HIS A 152 2.73 -8.74 -16.87
N ASP A 153 3.94 -9.24 -16.66
CA ASP A 153 4.42 -9.82 -15.40
C ASP A 153 5.36 -8.81 -14.74
N CYS A 154 4.85 -8.01 -13.81
CA CYS A 154 5.68 -7.11 -13.00
C CYS A 154 6.54 -7.88 -11.99
N GLY A 155 6.26 -9.18 -11.78
CA GLY A 155 6.96 -10.03 -10.84
C GLY A 155 6.07 -10.57 -9.74
N SER A 156 6.69 -10.90 -8.61
CA SER A 156 5.99 -11.48 -7.47
C SER A 156 6.43 -10.93 -6.12
N LEU A 157 5.43 -10.64 -5.27
CA LEU A 157 5.59 -10.18 -3.89
C LEU A 157 4.87 -11.18 -2.97
N ARG A 158 5.62 -11.79 -2.06
CA ARG A 158 5.06 -12.67 -1.04
C ARG A 158 5.75 -12.55 0.31
N TYR A 159 4.98 -12.38 1.39
CA TYR A 159 5.50 -12.05 2.72
C TYR A 159 6.47 -10.87 2.66
N VAL A 160 5.97 -9.76 2.11
CA VAL A 160 6.69 -8.50 1.95
C VAL A 160 6.03 -7.44 2.81
N ARG A 161 6.84 -6.67 3.54
CA ARG A 161 6.40 -5.45 4.22
C ARG A 161 7.05 -4.24 3.60
N VAL A 162 6.26 -3.21 3.36
CA VAL A 162 6.73 -1.88 2.93
C VAL A 162 6.26 -0.89 3.99
N GLU A 163 7.20 -0.31 4.71
CA GLU A 163 6.94 0.45 5.93
C GLU A 163 7.48 1.87 5.80
N TYR A 164 6.75 2.86 6.34
CA TYR A 164 7.19 4.26 6.49
C TYR A 164 7.52 4.97 5.17
N ALA A 165 6.91 4.53 4.08
CA ALA A 165 7.05 5.10 2.75
C ALA A 165 6.21 6.39 2.57
N GLY A 166 6.25 6.96 1.37
CA GLY A 166 5.47 8.11 0.95
C GLY A 166 6.17 9.47 0.94
N PHE A 167 7.48 9.47 0.74
CA PHE A 167 8.24 10.71 0.62
C PHE A 167 7.77 11.54 -0.60
N ALA A 168 7.54 12.84 -0.41
CA ALA A 168 7.29 13.82 -1.47
C ALA A 168 8.55 14.06 -2.32
N ILE A 169 8.72 13.28 -3.39
CA ILE A 169 9.87 13.41 -4.30
C ILE A 169 9.82 14.76 -5.06
N SER A 170 8.62 15.31 -5.25
CA SER A 170 8.41 16.70 -5.69
C SER A 170 7.33 17.37 -4.83
N GLU A 171 7.29 18.71 -4.80
CA GLU A 171 6.39 19.47 -3.91
C GLU A 171 4.92 19.09 -4.15
N GLY A 172 4.31 18.45 -3.14
CA GLY A 172 2.92 18.00 -3.16
C GLY A 172 2.64 16.79 -4.06
N ASN A 173 3.68 16.03 -4.42
CA ASN A 173 3.53 14.72 -5.06
C ASN A 173 4.38 13.70 -4.29
N GLU A 174 3.80 13.26 -3.18
CA GLU A 174 4.14 12.05 -2.45
C GLU A 174 4.07 10.82 -3.37
N LEU A 175 4.90 9.81 -3.08
CA LEU A 175 4.72 8.46 -3.61
C LEU A 175 3.88 7.65 -2.61
N ASN A 176 3.47 6.45 -2.97
CA ASN A 176 2.66 5.60 -2.10
C ASN A 176 3.52 4.57 -1.36
N GLY A 177 2.92 3.80 -0.46
CA GLY A 177 3.56 2.62 0.10
C GLY A 177 4.01 1.66 -1.00
N ILE A 178 3.05 1.15 -1.76
CA ILE A 178 3.30 0.30 -2.93
C ILE A 178 2.46 0.80 -4.09
N THR A 179 3.09 1.15 -5.20
CA THR A 179 2.39 1.61 -6.41
C THR A 179 2.52 0.58 -7.52
N PHE A 180 1.39 0.16 -8.08
CA PHE A 180 1.34 -0.71 -9.26
C PHE A 180 0.79 0.08 -10.44
N TYR A 181 1.64 0.36 -11.41
CA TYR A 181 1.25 0.99 -12.65
C TYR A 181 1.07 -0.07 -13.73
N ALA A 182 -0.17 -0.34 -14.13
CA ALA A 182 -0.52 -1.24 -15.23
C ALA A 182 0.14 -2.63 -15.16
N CYS A 183 0.15 -3.24 -13.97
CA CYS A 183 0.59 -4.62 -13.80
C CYS A 183 -0.48 -5.61 -14.28
N GLY A 184 -0.07 -6.59 -15.07
CA GLY A 184 -0.97 -7.52 -15.73
C GLY A 184 -1.24 -8.78 -14.91
N THR A 185 -2.18 -9.59 -15.41
CA THR A 185 -2.69 -10.83 -14.79
C THR A 185 -1.62 -11.89 -14.44
N ALA A 186 -0.39 -11.76 -14.93
CA ALA A 186 0.72 -12.66 -14.58
C ALA A 186 1.44 -12.26 -13.29
N THR A 187 1.26 -11.02 -12.82
CA THR A 187 1.82 -10.50 -11.57
C THR A 187 1.18 -11.20 -10.37
N LYS A 188 1.97 -11.50 -9.34
CA LYS A 188 1.49 -12.21 -8.15
C LYS A 188 1.75 -11.41 -6.88
N VAL A 189 0.70 -11.09 -6.14
CA VAL A 189 0.80 -10.32 -4.90
C VAL A 189 0.01 -11.05 -3.82
N SER A 190 0.70 -11.61 -2.82
CA SER A 190 0.03 -12.27 -1.71
C SER A 190 0.76 -12.15 -0.39
N TYR A 191 0.09 -12.00 0.76
CA TYR A 191 0.77 -11.76 2.05
C TYR A 191 1.68 -10.53 1.98
N VAL A 192 1.11 -9.39 1.63
CA VAL A 192 1.84 -8.12 1.49
C VAL A 192 1.25 -7.09 2.45
N GLN A 193 2.12 -6.33 3.10
CA GLN A 193 1.73 -5.25 3.99
C GLN A 193 2.29 -3.90 3.53
N SER A 194 1.45 -2.87 3.56
CA SER A 194 1.86 -1.47 3.64
C SER A 194 1.62 -0.93 5.06
N HIS A 195 2.61 -0.28 5.66
CA HIS A 195 2.58 0.15 7.05
C HIS A 195 3.04 1.61 7.23
N MET A 196 2.18 2.45 7.81
CA MET A 196 2.49 3.81 8.25
C MET A 196 3.08 4.71 7.15
N GLY A 197 2.52 4.64 5.95
CA GLY A 197 2.88 5.53 4.83
C GLY A 197 2.29 6.93 4.96
N LEU A 198 2.95 7.93 4.35
CA LEU A 198 2.49 9.34 4.36
C LEU A 198 1.39 9.64 3.34
N ASP A 199 1.25 8.77 2.36
CA ASP A 199 0.23 8.82 1.33
C ASP A 199 -0.56 7.50 1.35
N ASP A 200 -1.07 7.07 0.20
CA ASP A 200 -1.79 5.83 0.07
C ASP A 200 -0.98 4.61 0.50
N GLY A 201 -1.68 3.65 1.10
CA GLY A 201 -1.09 2.38 1.50
C GLY A 201 -0.62 1.59 0.27
N ILE A 202 -1.55 1.30 -0.63
CA ILE A 202 -1.29 0.63 -1.91
C ILE A 202 -2.17 1.28 -2.97
N GLU A 203 -1.59 1.62 -4.12
CA GLU A 203 -2.32 2.22 -5.21
C GLU A 203 -2.12 1.46 -6.53
N MET A 204 -3.22 1.26 -7.27
CA MET A 204 -3.22 0.61 -8.57
C MET A 204 -3.71 1.55 -9.67
N PHE A 205 -2.82 1.84 -10.62
CA PHE A 205 -3.10 2.62 -11.82
C PHE A 205 -3.27 1.72 -13.04
N GLY A 206 -4.49 1.29 -13.32
CA GLY A 206 -4.77 0.33 -14.39
C GLY A 206 -4.18 -1.07 -14.15
N GLY A 207 -4.31 -1.96 -15.13
CA GLY A 207 -3.93 -3.37 -14.98
C GLY A 207 -5.05 -4.28 -14.45
N ALA A 208 -4.74 -5.53 -14.14
CA ALA A 208 -5.76 -6.53 -13.75
C ALA A 208 -5.18 -7.75 -13.02
N PHE A 209 -4.14 -7.55 -12.20
CA PHE A 209 -3.61 -8.64 -11.36
C PHE A 209 -4.50 -8.86 -10.13
N ASP A 210 -4.47 -10.07 -9.58
CA ASP A 210 -5.20 -10.41 -8.36
C ASP A 210 -4.31 -10.25 -7.12
N LEU A 211 -4.92 -9.85 -5.99
CA LEU A 211 -4.30 -9.69 -4.68
C LEU A 211 -4.97 -10.60 -3.65
N ASP A 212 -4.18 -11.18 -2.75
CA ASP A 212 -4.67 -12.08 -1.71
C ASP A 212 -3.90 -11.91 -0.39
N HIS A 213 -4.57 -11.85 0.76
CA HIS A 213 -3.91 -11.65 2.07
C HIS A 213 -3.12 -10.33 2.13
N ILE A 214 -3.82 -9.20 2.01
CA ILE A 214 -3.23 -7.86 2.04
C ILE A 214 -3.49 -7.19 3.38
N VAL A 215 -2.48 -6.49 3.90
CA VAL A 215 -2.60 -5.69 5.11
C VAL A 215 -2.24 -4.23 4.81
N VAL A 216 -3.11 -3.31 5.20
CA VAL A 216 -2.77 -1.89 5.21
C VAL A 216 -3.03 -1.33 6.59
N THR A 217 -2.00 -0.77 7.18
CA THR A 217 -2.06 -0.19 8.53
C THR A 217 -1.55 1.23 8.49
N GLY A 218 -2.41 2.21 8.79
CA GLY A 218 -1.98 3.57 9.13
C GLY A 218 -1.47 4.39 7.96
N ALA A 219 -1.91 4.08 6.73
CA ALA A 219 -1.80 5.02 5.61
C ALA A 219 -2.41 6.37 6.03
N ALA A 220 -1.76 7.47 5.65
CA ALA A 220 -2.18 8.80 6.06
C ALA A 220 -3.24 9.42 5.14
N ASP A 221 -3.37 8.92 3.90
CA ASP A 221 -4.51 9.17 3.00
C ASP A 221 -5.33 7.88 2.80
N ASP A 222 -5.42 7.31 1.60
CA ASP A 222 -6.24 6.13 1.34
C ASP A 222 -5.52 4.83 1.70
N SER A 223 -6.27 3.85 2.21
CA SER A 223 -5.65 2.56 2.50
C SER A 223 -5.33 1.82 1.21
N ILE A 224 -6.30 1.77 0.29
CA ILE A 224 -6.13 1.21 -1.04
C ILE A 224 -6.85 2.13 -2.04
N ASP A 225 -6.12 2.67 -3.02
CA ASP A 225 -6.69 3.38 -4.17
C ASP A 225 -6.55 2.51 -5.44
N MET A 226 -7.57 2.57 -6.30
CA MET A 226 -7.63 1.88 -7.57
C MET A 226 -8.23 2.80 -8.63
N ASP A 227 -7.46 3.09 -9.67
CA ASP A 227 -7.89 3.94 -10.76
C ASP A 227 -7.52 3.42 -12.16
N GLN A 228 -7.80 4.25 -13.16
CA GLN A 228 -7.29 4.16 -14.53
C GLN A 228 -7.53 2.83 -15.25
N GLY A 229 -8.64 2.17 -14.93
CA GLY A 229 -9.08 0.94 -15.58
C GLY A 229 -8.63 -0.32 -14.87
N PHE A 230 -8.20 -0.25 -13.59
CA PHE A 230 -7.85 -1.44 -12.83
C PHE A 230 -9.06 -2.38 -12.69
N ALA A 231 -8.87 -3.66 -12.98
CA ALA A 231 -9.95 -4.66 -13.01
C ALA A 231 -9.58 -6.01 -12.37
N GLY A 232 -8.69 -5.98 -11.37
CA GLY A 232 -8.28 -7.17 -10.62
C GLY A 232 -9.25 -7.58 -9.50
N THR A 233 -9.03 -8.77 -8.95
CA THR A 233 -9.71 -9.26 -7.75
C THR A 233 -8.82 -9.10 -6.52
N ALA A 234 -9.34 -8.53 -5.43
CA ALA A 234 -8.64 -8.42 -4.16
C ALA A 234 -9.42 -9.16 -3.07
N GLN A 235 -8.80 -10.17 -2.44
CA GLN A 235 -9.44 -11.02 -1.43
C GLN A 235 -8.61 -11.15 -0.16
N HIS A 236 -9.28 -11.37 0.98
CA HIS A 236 -8.65 -11.57 2.30
C HIS A 236 -7.79 -10.38 2.71
N MET A 237 -8.44 -9.27 3.08
CA MET A 237 -7.72 -8.03 3.39
C MET A 237 -8.00 -7.52 4.79
N LEU A 238 -6.96 -7.02 5.47
CA LEU A 238 -7.08 -6.33 6.74
C LEU A 238 -6.62 -4.89 6.57
N ILE A 239 -7.55 -3.96 6.74
CA ILE A 239 -7.27 -2.52 6.76
C ILE A 239 -7.48 -2.03 8.19
N HIS A 240 -6.51 -1.29 8.72
CA HIS A 240 -6.62 -0.61 10.00
C HIS A 240 -6.09 0.81 9.84
N GLN A 241 -6.98 1.79 9.84
CA GLN A 241 -6.59 3.19 9.80
C GLN A 241 -6.07 3.64 11.17
N SER A 242 -5.10 4.55 11.20
CA SER A 242 -4.57 5.06 12.46
C SER A 242 -5.63 5.88 13.20
N GLY A 243 -5.52 6.05 14.51
CA GLY A 243 -6.51 6.82 15.27
C GLY A 243 -6.54 8.34 14.97
N SER A 244 -5.65 8.83 14.11
CA SER A 244 -5.49 10.27 13.81
C SER A 244 -5.41 10.62 12.33
N THR A 245 -5.13 9.66 11.45
CA THR A 245 -4.90 9.86 10.00
C THR A 245 -5.62 8.80 9.17
N GLY A 246 -5.67 9.02 7.86
CA GLY A 246 -6.39 8.22 6.88
C GLY A 246 -7.49 9.04 6.18
N ASP A 247 -8.05 8.49 5.12
CA ASP A 247 -9.26 8.99 4.45
C ASP A 247 -10.21 7.84 4.14
N ASN A 248 -9.96 7.01 3.13
CA ASN A 248 -10.80 5.86 2.76
C ASN A 248 -10.17 4.51 3.12
N CYS A 249 -10.99 3.47 3.39
CA CYS A 249 -10.50 2.10 3.29
C CYS A 249 -10.26 1.76 1.81
N PHE A 250 -11.18 2.18 0.95
CA PHE A 250 -11.06 2.07 -0.50
C PHE A 250 -11.47 3.39 -1.16
N GLU A 251 -10.59 4.01 -1.92
CA GLU A 251 -10.97 4.95 -2.98
C GLU A 251 -10.92 4.22 -4.32
N VAL A 252 -11.96 4.38 -5.14
CA VAL A 252 -12.01 3.76 -6.47
C VAL A 252 -12.57 4.75 -7.48
N SER A 253 -11.74 5.12 -8.45
CA SER A 253 -12.05 6.11 -9.47
C SER A 253 -11.83 5.54 -10.88
N ASN A 254 -12.55 6.02 -11.88
CA ASN A 254 -12.37 5.51 -13.25
C ASN A 254 -11.24 6.27 -13.94
N GLN A 255 -11.49 7.54 -14.28
CA GLN A 255 -10.53 8.42 -14.91
C GLN A 255 -11.03 9.87 -14.82
N SER A 256 -10.33 10.70 -14.06
CA SER A 256 -10.77 12.04 -13.66
C SER A 256 -11.07 13.03 -14.79
N SER A 257 -10.45 12.85 -15.95
CA SER A 257 -10.65 13.66 -17.15
C SER A 257 -11.66 13.08 -18.16
N ASP A 258 -12.05 11.82 -18.01
CA ASP A 258 -13.04 11.15 -18.86
C ASP A 258 -13.73 10.01 -18.11
N PHE A 259 -14.87 10.31 -17.47
CA PHE A 259 -15.60 9.34 -16.65
C PHE A 259 -16.14 8.15 -17.47
N ASP A 260 -16.24 8.28 -18.80
CA ASP A 260 -16.67 7.21 -19.71
C ASP A 260 -15.50 6.40 -20.30
N ALA A 261 -14.26 6.68 -19.87
CA ALA A 261 -13.07 6.00 -20.36
C ALA A 261 -13.18 4.47 -20.18
N THR A 262 -12.67 3.74 -21.17
CA THR A 262 -12.68 2.27 -21.18
C THR A 262 -11.26 1.72 -21.32
N PRO A 263 -10.93 0.56 -20.70
CA PRO A 263 -11.78 -0.23 -19.81
C PRO A 263 -12.17 0.53 -18.53
N LYS A 264 -13.37 0.28 -17.99
CA LYS A 264 -13.78 0.91 -16.73
C LYS A 264 -12.93 0.35 -15.59
N THR A 265 -12.53 1.18 -14.62
CA THR A 265 -12.07 0.67 -13.32
C THR A 265 -13.20 -0.16 -12.75
N SER A 266 -12.92 -1.43 -12.46
CA SER A 266 -13.92 -2.45 -12.10
C SER A 266 -13.29 -3.53 -11.20
N PRO A 267 -12.79 -3.18 -10.01
CA PRO A 267 -12.26 -4.16 -9.08
C PRO A 267 -13.36 -5.04 -8.49
N THR A 268 -13.00 -6.27 -8.13
CA THR A 268 -13.83 -7.14 -7.28
C THR A 268 -13.14 -7.31 -5.92
N ILE A 269 -13.77 -6.82 -4.85
CA ILE A 269 -13.23 -6.80 -3.49
C ILE A 269 -14.03 -7.72 -2.58
N CYS A 270 -13.35 -8.67 -1.94
CA CYS A 270 -14.00 -9.68 -1.13
C CYS A 270 -13.27 -9.96 0.19
N ASN A 271 -14.03 -10.35 1.22
CA ASN A 271 -13.44 -10.81 2.49
C ASN A 271 -12.43 -9.82 3.06
N THR A 272 -12.85 -8.56 3.19
CA THR A 272 -12.06 -7.51 3.86
C THR A 272 -12.60 -7.30 5.28
N THR A 273 -11.73 -7.01 6.23
CA THR A 273 -12.09 -6.32 7.46
C THR A 273 -11.39 -4.97 7.49
N CYS A 274 -12.15 -3.89 7.35
CA CYS A 274 -11.66 -2.54 7.55
C CYS A 274 -12.07 -2.00 8.93
N ILE A 275 -11.07 -1.56 9.69
CA ILE A 275 -11.20 -0.84 10.95
C ILE A 275 -10.80 0.62 10.69
N GLY A 276 -11.77 1.53 10.72
CA GLY A 276 -11.54 2.96 10.57
C GLY A 276 -10.89 3.60 11.79
N SER A 277 -10.56 4.89 11.66
CA SER A 277 -9.82 5.67 12.68
C SER A 277 -10.62 5.96 13.96
N GLY A 278 -11.94 5.73 13.94
CA GLY A 278 -12.84 6.05 15.04
C GLY A 278 -12.92 7.55 15.34
N ALA A 279 -13.63 7.92 16.40
CA ALA A 279 -13.98 9.32 16.71
C ALA A 279 -12.80 10.32 16.84
N GLY A 280 -11.56 9.83 16.88
CA GLY A 280 -10.34 10.65 16.92
C GLY A 280 -9.82 11.10 15.54
N GLY A 281 -10.16 10.40 14.46
CA GLY A 281 -9.69 10.75 13.11
C GLY A 281 -10.51 11.84 12.44
N GLY A 282 -9.85 12.70 11.67
CA GLY A 282 -10.50 13.80 10.94
C GLY A 282 -11.28 13.34 9.71
N LYS A 283 -10.78 12.29 9.05
CA LYS A 283 -11.42 11.60 7.93
C LYS A 283 -11.25 10.09 8.10
N SER A 284 -12.30 9.33 7.82
CA SER A 284 -12.32 7.87 7.78
C SER A 284 -13.64 7.40 7.20
N LYS A 285 -13.60 6.94 5.94
CA LYS A 285 -14.71 6.40 5.17
C LYS A 285 -14.46 4.92 4.86
N GLY A 286 -15.53 4.17 4.65
CA GLY A 286 -15.41 2.79 4.17
C GLY A 286 -14.99 2.75 2.70
N ILE A 287 -15.95 2.97 1.82
CA ILE A 287 -15.76 2.91 0.37
C ILE A 287 -16.12 4.27 -0.24
N THR A 288 -15.24 4.85 -1.04
CA THR A 288 -15.55 5.98 -1.91
C THR A 288 -15.44 5.54 -3.37
N ILE A 289 -16.51 5.76 -4.14
CA ILE A 289 -16.62 5.41 -5.55
C ILE A 289 -16.86 6.69 -6.33
N LYS A 290 -16.06 6.91 -7.37
CA LYS A 290 -15.99 8.19 -8.08
C LYS A 290 -15.87 7.99 -9.59
N GLU A 291 -16.16 9.04 -10.34
CA GLU A 291 -15.77 9.24 -11.73
C GLU A 291 -16.35 8.23 -12.72
N GLY A 292 -17.52 7.66 -12.45
CA GLY A 292 -18.16 6.69 -13.34
C GLY A 292 -17.58 5.27 -13.23
N THR A 293 -16.98 4.94 -12.09
CA THR A 293 -16.42 3.62 -11.74
C THR A 293 -17.47 2.50 -11.76
N HIS A 294 -17.02 1.30 -12.14
CA HIS A 294 -17.70 0.03 -11.90
C HIS A 294 -17.06 -0.67 -10.70
N GLY A 295 -17.69 -1.66 -10.09
CA GLY A 295 -17.01 -2.42 -9.05
C GLY A 295 -17.92 -3.32 -8.23
N SER A 296 -17.32 -4.17 -7.42
CA SER A 296 -18.07 -5.08 -6.57
C SER A 296 -17.42 -5.29 -5.21
N TRP A 297 -18.23 -5.25 -4.15
CA TRP A 297 -17.81 -5.46 -2.75
C TRP A 297 -18.68 -6.52 -2.09
N TYR A 298 -18.08 -7.67 -1.78
CA TYR A 298 -18.77 -8.80 -1.18
C TYR A 298 -18.13 -9.30 0.11
N ALA A 299 -18.95 -9.71 1.08
CA ALA A 299 -18.46 -10.41 2.26
C ALA A 299 -17.40 -9.62 3.05
N ASN A 300 -17.52 -8.29 3.10
CA ASN A 300 -16.60 -7.41 3.84
C ASN A 300 -17.21 -6.95 5.17
N ILE A 301 -16.36 -6.62 6.14
CA ILE A 301 -16.70 -5.94 7.39
C ILE A 301 -16.09 -4.53 7.33
N PHE A 302 -16.92 -3.50 7.49
CA PHE A 302 -16.48 -2.13 7.71
C PHE A 302 -16.93 -1.70 9.11
N THR A 303 -15.97 -1.31 9.94
CA THR A 303 -16.25 -0.90 11.32
C THR A 303 -15.42 0.29 11.76
N ASN A 304 -15.93 1.02 12.75
CA ASN A 304 -15.23 2.12 13.41
C ASN A 304 -14.79 3.26 12.45
N THR A 305 -15.49 3.45 11.33
CA THR A 305 -15.25 4.61 10.46
C THR A 305 -15.89 5.86 11.06
N THR A 306 -15.25 7.01 10.86
CA THR A 306 -15.68 8.29 11.46
C THR A 306 -16.73 9.01 10.65
N ASN A 307 -16.70 8.83 9.33
CA ASN A 307 -17.60 9.43 8.37
C ASN A 307 -18.61 8.39 7.86
N GLU A 308 -18.81 8.29 6.55
CA GLU A 308 -19.74 7.33 5.93
C GLU A 308 -19.10 5.97 5.63
N ALA A 309 -19.94 4.93 5.60
CA ALA A 309 -19.52 3.60 5.19
C ALA A 309 -19.34 3.47 3.67
N THR A 310 -20.19 4.15 2.89
CA THR A 310 -20.11 4.19 1.42
C THR A 310 -20.37 5.61 0.93
N ASN A 311 -19.66 6.03 -0.11
CA ASN A 311 -19.77 7.34 -0.72
C ASN A 311 -19.79 7.20 -2.25
N LEU A 312 -20.80 7.77 -2.91
CA LEU A 312 -20.85 7.90 -4.36
C LEU A 312 -20.61 9.38 -4.71
N ALA A 313 -19.41 9.72 -5.14
CA ALA A 313 -18.96 11.11 -5.16
C ALA A 313 -19.64 11.99 -6.23
N ASP A 314 -20.19 11.40 -7.29
CA ASP A 314 -20.71 12.12 -8.45
C ASP A 314 -21.89 11.42 -9.16
N GLU A 315 -22.58 12.19 -10.00
CA GLU A 315 -23.76 11.75 -10.76
C GLU A 315 -23.45 10.61 -11.74
N ALA A 316 -22.27 10.60 -12.37
CA ALA A 316 -21.94 9.56 -13.34
C ALA A 316 -21.79 8.21 -12.64
N THR A 317 -21.10 8.20 -11.50
CA THR A 317 -20.98 7.01 -10.65
C THR A 317 -22.35 6.50 -10.20
N PHE A 318 -23.28 7.39 -9.86
CA PHE A 318 -24.65 6.99 -9.54
C PHE A 318 -25.37 6.33 -10.72
N VAL A 319 -25.25 6.86 -11.94
CA VAL A 319 -25.83 6.26 -13.14
C VAL A 319 -25.29 4.85 -13.38
N GLU A 320 -24.00 4.62 -13.13
CA GLU A 320 -23.40 3.28 -13.22
C GLU A 320 -23.96 2.34 -12.15
N ALA A 321 -24.15 2.81 -10.92
CA ALA A 321 -24.75 2.03 -9.85
C ALA A 321 -26.23 1.68 -10.10
N ASP A 322 -27.05 2.63 -10.59
CA ASP A 322 -28.45 2.39 -10.99
C ASP A 322 -28.54 1.44 -12.20
N GLY A 323 -27.55 1.50 -13.09
CA GLY A 323 -27.36 0.59 -14.20
C GLY A 323 -26.95 -0.84 -13.80
N GLY A 324 -26.60 -1.07 -12.54
CA GLY A 324 -26.17 -2.37 -12.02
C GLY A 324 -24.68 -2.68 -12.25
N ASN A 325 -23.85 -1.67 -12.51
CA ASN A 325 -22.41 -1.81 -12.71
C ASN A 325 -21.59 -1.63 -11.41
N VAL A 326 -22.27 -1.26 -10.32
CA VAL A 326 -21.72 -1.27 -8.95
C VAL A 326 -22.56 -2.24 -8.11
N ASP A 327 -21.90 -3.15 -7.40
CA ASP A 327 -22.57 -4.06 -6.47
C ASP A 327 -21.92 -4.02 -5.09
N ILE A 328 -22.73 -3.84 -4.05
CA ILE A 328 -22.31 -3.86 -2.65
C ILE A 328 -23.31 -4.75 -1.93
N ALA A 329 -22.91 -6.00 -1.69
CA ALA A 329 -23.80 -7.02 -1.16
C ALA A 329 -23.10 -7.93 -0.15
N ASN A 330 -23.87 -8.50 0.77
CA ASN A 330 -23.39 -9.42 1.80
C ASN A 330 -22.25 -8.83 2.66
N ASN A 331 -22.27 -7.52 2.93
CA ASN A 331 -21.29 -6.84 3.79
C ASN A 331 -21.88 -6.58 5.18
N ILE A 332 -21.01 -6.37 6.16
CA ILE A 332 -21.36 -5.87 7.50
C ILE A 332 -20.87 -4.43 7.63
N PHE A 333 -21.79 -3.49 7.85
CA PHE A 333 -21.51 -2.10 8.17
C PHE A 333 -21.89 -1.84 9.63
N PHE A 334 -20.91 -1.91 10.53
CA PHE A 334 -21.14 -1.84 11.98
C PHE A 334 -20.34 -0.71 12.62
N GLY A 335 -20.87 -0.06 13.66
CA GLY A 335 -20.09 0.94 14.41
C GLY A 335 -19.61 2.14 13.59
N ILE A 336 -20.40 2.55 12.58
CA ILE A 336 -20.17 3.76 11.77
C ILE A 336 -20.56 4.98 12.59
N LEU A 337 -19.62 5.90 12.80
CA LEU A 337 -19.77 7.01 13.75
C LEU A 337 -20.36 8.28 13.12
N GLY A 338 -20.38 8.38 11.80
CA GLY A 338 -21.03 9.45 11.06
C GLY A 338 -22.55 9.47 11.25
N GLY A 339 -23.14 10.67 11.25
CA GLY A 339 -24.58 10.87 11.48
C GLY A 339 -25.49 10.31 10.39
N ASP A 340 -24.98 10.19 9.15
CA ASP A 340 -25.65 9.52 8.04
C ASP A 340 -24.98 8.16 7.86
N GLN A 341 -25.52 7.15 8.56
CA GLN A 341 -24.81 5.90 8.89
C GLN A 341 -24.32 5.05 7.70
N HIS A 342 -24.62 5.41 6.45
CA HIS A 342 -24.28 4.57 5.31
C HIS A 342 -23.80 5.30 4.06
N VAL A 343 -24.07 6.60 3.91
CA VAL A 343 -24.12 7.21 2.58
C VAL A 343 -23.81 8.71 2.61
N SER A 344 -22.87 9.14 1.78
CA SER A 344 -22.84 10.50 1.24
C SER A 344 -22.74 10.47 -0.30
N GLY A 345 -23.08 11.57 -0.96
CA GLY A 345 -22.95 11.71 -2.40
C GLY A 345 -23.21 13.14 -2.88
N ALA A 346 -22.93 13.43 -4.15
CA ALA A 346 -23.06 14.78 -4.71
C ALA A 346 -24.42 15.43 -4.39
N ASP A 347 -24.43 16.74 -4.13
CA ASP A 347 -25.62 17.54 -3.78
C ASP A 347 -26.82 17.40 -4.75
N SER A 348 -26.63 16.83 -5.94
CA SER A 348 -27.67 16.53 -6.93
C SER A 348 -28.41 15.21 -6.70
N LEU A 349 -27.88 14.33 -5.84
CA LEU A 349 -28.40 13.00 -5.61
C LEU A 349 -29.27 12.98 -4.36
N ASP A 350 -30.44 12.36 -4.47
CA ASP A 350 -31.26 12.05 -3.30
C ASP A 350 -30.55 10.98 -2.47
N SER A 351 -29.81 11.38 -1.44
CA SER A 351 -29.12 10.49 -0.51
C SER A 351 -30.07 9.48 0.16
N ALA A 352 -31.38 9.76 0.20
CA ALA A 352 -32.39 8.80 0.64
C ALA A 352 -32.52 7.61 -0.33
N GLY A 353 -32.27 7.82 -1.63
CA GLY A 353 -32.24 6.77 -2.64
C GLY A 353 -31.03 5.84 -2.50
N TRP A 354 -29.82 6.38 -2.34
CA TRP A 354 -28.62 5.56 -2.15
C TRP A 354 -28.62 4.83 -0.80
N THR A 355 -29.07 5.48 0.29
CA THR A 355 -29.24 4.79 1.58
C THR A 355 -30.21 3.62 1.46
N ALA A 356 -31.36 3.82 0.82
CA ALA A 356 -32.34 2.75 0.59
C ALA A 356 -31.79 1.65 -0.33
N TRP A 357 -30.92 2.00 -1.29
CA TRP A 357 -30.25 1.03 -2.15
C TRP A 357 -29.30 0.13 -1.37
N VAL A 358 -28.44 0.69 -0.50
CA VAL A 358 -27.47 -0.09 0.31
C VAL A 358 -28.21 -0.97 1.33
N GLN A 359 -29.30 -0.47 1.88
CA GLN A 359 -30.16 -1.16 2.86
C GLN A 359 -31.20 -2.08 2.21
N ASP A 360 -31.21 -2.24 0.87
CA ASP A 360 -32.14 -3.15 0.21
C ASP A 360 -31.91 -4.58 0.72
N PRO A 361 -32.91 -5.25 1.32
CA PRO A 361 -32.78 -6.63 1.80
C PRO A 361 -32.31 -7.63 0.75
N ALA A 362 -32.51 -7.36 -0.55
CA ALA A 362 -32.02 -8.19 -1.64
C ALA A 362 -30.49 -8.22 -1.73
N ARG A 363 -29.80 -7.22 -1.17
CA ARG A 363 -28.33 -7.13 -1.12
C ARG A 363 -27.73 -7.81 0.10
N ALA A 364 -28.54 -8.21 1.08
CA ALA A 364 -28.08 -8.89 2.29
C ALA A 364 -26.96 -8.16 3.07
N ASN A 365 -26.86 -6.83 2.97
CA ASN A 365 -25.99 -6.06 3.85
C ASN A 365 -26.56 -6.05 5.27
N LEU A 366 -25.70 -6.16 6.27
CA LEU A 366 -26.01 -6.29 7.68
C LEU A 366 -25.44 -5.11 8.48
N ASP A 367 -26.06 -4.81 9.61
CA ASP A 367 -25.62 -3.79 10.58
C ASP A 367 -25.37 -4.37 11.98
N ALA A 368 -25.40 -5.71 12.10
CA ALA A 368 -25.17 -6.41 13.35
C ALA A 368 -23.69 -6.44 13.72
N ASP A 369 -23.40 -6.47 15.03
CA ASP A 369 -22.04 -6.59 15.55
C ASP A 369 -21.40 -7.91 15.08
N PRO A 370 -20.30 -7.87 14.29
CA PRO A 370 -19.59 -9.06 13.85
C PRO A 370 -18.86 -9.78 14.99
N GLY A 371 -18.76 -9.18 16.18
CA GLY A 371 -18.11 -9.77 17.35
C GLY A 371 -16.61 -9.92 17.17
N LEU A 372 -15.93 -8.92 16.59
CA LEU A 372 -14.47 -8.89 16.51
C LEU A 372 -13.87 -8.91 17.92
N GLY A 373 -12.83 -9.71 18.14
CA GLY A 373 -12.21 -9.86 19.46
C GLY A 373 -11.52 -8.59 19.97
N SER A 374 -10.95 -7.79 19.07
CA SER A 374 -10.32 -6.49 19.38
C SER A 374 -10.20 -5.65 18.10
N ILE A 375 -10.57 -4.37 18.20
CA ILE A 375 -10.28 -3.35 17.17
C ILE A 375 -9.18 -2.38 17.63
N ALA A 376 -8.43 -2.72 18.67
CA ALA A 376 -7.39 -1.84 19.21
C ALA A 376 -6.18 -1.79 18.26
N TRP A 377 -5.69 -0.59 17.97
CA TRP A 377 -4.40 -0.39 17.30
C TRP A 377 -3.29 -1.16 18.04
N GLY A 378 -2.35 -1.73 17.30
CA GLY A 378 -1.25 -2.50 17.89
C GLY A 378 -1.59 -3.95 18.26
N SER A 379 -2.87 -4.26 18.44
CA SER A 379 -3.32 -5.58 18.92
C SER A 379 -4.75 -5.92 18.47
N PRO A 380 -5.05 -5.86 17.16
CA PRO A 380 -6.37 -6.27 16.68
C PRO A 380 -6.53 -7.79 16.78
N ASN A 381 -7.78 -8.22 16.94
CA ASN A 381 -8.20 -9.59 16.75
C ASN A 381 -9.47 -9.50 15.90
N VAL A 382 -9.28 -9.71 14.59
CA VAL A 382 -10.31 -9.51 13.58
C VAL A 382 -11.07 -10.79 13.24
N VAL A 383 -10.87 -11.86 14.00
CA VAL A 383 -11.66 -13.09 13.86
C VAL A 383 -13.07 -12.82 14.36
N PRO A 384 -14.09 -12.89 13.49
CA PRO A 384 -15.47 -12.65 13.92
C PRO A 384 -15.98 -13.79 14.80
N SER A 385 -16.78 -13.46 15.81
CA SER A 385 -17.48 -14.42 16.67
C SER A 385 -19.01 -14.31 16.59
N GLY A 386 -19.51 -13.27 15.92
CA GLY A 386 -20.92 -13.05 15.63
C GLY A 386 -21.42 -13.83 14.41
N ASP A 387 -22.61 -13.47 13.95
CA ASP A 387 -23.17 -14.03 12.71
C ASP A 387 -22.49 -13.38 11.50
N VAL A 388 -21.58 -14.14 10.89
CA VAL A 388 -20.86 -13.75 9.68
C VAL A 388 -21.07 -14.76 8.56
N SER A 389 -22.21 -15.46 8.55
CA SER A 389 -22.47 -16.44 7.49
C SER A 389 -22.51 -15.74 6.13
N GLY A 390 -21.59 -16.11 5.24
CA GLY A 390 -21.62 -15.69 3.85
C GLY A 390 -22.63 -16.51 3.05
N ASP A 391 -23.21 -15.91 2.03
CA ASP A 391 -24.16 -16.56 1.12
C ASP A 391 -23.49 -17.28 -0.06
N GLY A 392 -22.16 -17.30 -0.10
CA GLY A 392 -21.36 -17.91 -1.17
C GLY A 392 -21.27 -17.09 -2.45
N THR A 393 -21.75 -15.83 -2.45
CA THR A 393 -21.68 -14.93 -3.61
C THR A 393 -20.35 -14.18 -3.73
N GLY A 394 -19.52 -14.21 -2.68
CA GLY A 394 -18.18 -13.61 -2.69
C GLY A 394 -17.17 -14.34 -3.57
N CYS A 395 -15.98 -13.74 -3.71
CA CYS A 395 -14.85 -14.29 -4.45
C CYS A 395 -14.53 -15.71 -3.98
N GLY A 396 -14.34 -16.64 -4.91
CA GLY A 396 -14.03 -18.03 -4.58
C GLY A 396 -15.15 -18.80 -3.85
N GLY A 397 -16.32 -18.21 -3.63
CA GLY A 397 -17.47 -18.85 -2.97
C GLY A 397 -17.32 -19.02 -1.45
N THR A 398 -16.63 -18.09 -0.78
CA THR A 398 -16.46 -18.11 0.68
C THR A 398 -17.80 -18.08 1.40
N SER A 399 -17.89 -18.84 2.50
CA SER A 399 -19.08 -18.96 3.33
C SER A 399 -19.06 -18.07 4.58
N TYR A 400 -18.18 -17.06 4.60
CA TYR A 400 -18.02 -16.14 5.72
C TYR A 400 -17.78 -14.70 5.25
N VAL A 401 -18.07 -13.75 6.13
CA VAL A 401 -17.85 -12.30 5.95
C VAL A 401 -16.64 -11.86 6.79
N GLY A 402 -15.76 -11.02 6.22
CA GLY A 402 -14.55 -10.49 6.86
C GLY A 402 -13.25 -11.09 6.33
N ALA A 403 -12.12 -10.59 6.84
CA ALA A 403 -10.75 -10.98 6.46
C ALA A 403 -10.41 -12.44 6.75
N VAL A 404 -10.89 -12.97 7.87
CA VAL A 404 -10.46 -14.26 8.43
C VAL A 404 -11.65 -15.21 8.52
N ASP A 405 -11.44 -16.47 8.10
CA ASP A 405 -12.42 -17.54 8.30
C ASP A 405 -12.54 -17.84 9.81
N PRO A 406 -13.72 -17.66 10.42
CA PRO A 406 -13.92 -17.93 11.86
C PRO A 406 -13.62 -19.38 12.26
N SER A 407 -13.62 -20.30 11.29
CA SER A 407 -13.33 -21.73 11.48
C SER A 407 -11.91 -22.13 11.05
N GLY A 408 -11.16 -21.21 10.45
CA GLY A 408 -9.83 -21.42 9.91
C GLY A 408 -8.71 -20.86 10.79
N ASP A 409 -7.52 -20.81 10.20
CA ASP A 409 -6.34 -20.20 10.83
C ASP A 409 -6.41 -18.68 10.71
N ASP A 410 -6.10 -17.98 11.80
CA ASP A 410 -5.97 -16.53 11.81
C ASP A 410 -4.62 -16.11 11.20
N TRP A 411 -4.63 -15.86 9.89
CA TRP A 411 -3.47 -15.39 9.15
C TRP A 411 -3.00 -13.99 9.57
N THR A 412 -3.85 -13.22 10.26
CA THR A 412 -3.57 -11.86 10.72
C THR A 412 -2.85 -11.83 12.08
N ALA A 413 -2.90 -12.93 12.83
CA ALA A 413 -2.12 -13.12 14.05
C ALA A 413 -0.66 -13.57 13.79
N ALA A 414 -0.26 -13.68 12.53
CA ALA A 414 1.04 -14.20 12.14
C ALA A 414 2.16 -13.17 12.33
N ALA A 415 3.37 -13.66 12.61
CA ALA A 415 4.55 -12.83 12.94
C ALA A 415 5.07 -11.97 11.79
N TRP A 416 4.54 -12.13 10.57
CA TRP A 416 4.99 -11.37 9.40
C TRP A 416 4.40 -9.96 9.33
N ILE A 417 3.34 -9.65 10.09
CA ILE A 417 2.68 -8.35 10.09
C ILE A 417 3.32 -7.43 11.15
N ASN A 418 3.48 -6.15 10.82
CA ASN A 418 3.90 -5.08 11.74
C ASN A 418 2.70 -4.21 12.18
N TYR A 419 2.78 -3.56 13.34
CA TYR A 419 1.66 -2.82 13.94
C TYR A 419 2.06 -1.60 14.75
#